data_AF-A0A284VN96-F1
#
_entry.id   AF-A0A284VN96-F1
#
_cell.length_a   1.000
_cell.length_b   1.000
_cell.length_c   1.000
_cell.angle_alpha   90.00
_cell.angle_beta   90.00
_cell.angle_gamma   90.00
#
_symmetry.space_group_name_H-M   'P 1'
#
loop_
_entity.id
_entity.type
_entity.pdbx_description
1 polymer ?
#
loop_
_entity_poly.entity_id
_entity_poly.type
_entity_poly.pdbx_seq_one_letter_code
_entity_poly.pdbx_strand_id
1 'polypeptide(L)'
;MTASENLVRIAQLSCGAEYSGIQKEIDSAVKQVNAVMIFPEVDISDIDAIEEEFGLKVASPDLKLMMARAKSIVTGKVHVDAVFVATCFRCAEAAIVRSEVRRYINEKPAFPS
;
A
#
# COMPACT_ATOMS: atom_id res chain seq x y z
N MET A 1 19.17 12.70 -18.68
CA MET A 1 18.27 11.57 -18.44
C MET A 1 18.96 10.66 -17.45
N THR A 2 18.61 10.78 -16.17
CA THR A 2 19.19 9.92 -15.11
C THR A 2 18.44 8.59 -15.11
N ALA A 3 19.13 7.49 -14.78
CA ALA A 3 18.54 6.14 -14.81
C ALA A 3 17.29 5.96 -13.91
N SER A 4 16.95 6.95 -13.07
CA SER A 4 15.82 6.94 -12.17
C SER A 4 14.49 7.36 -12.79
N GLU A 5 14.47 7.96 -13.99
CA GLU A 5 13.23 8.43 -14.64
C GLU A 5 12.40 7.30 -15.31
N ASN A 6 12.94 6.08 -15.42
CA ASN A 6 12.27 4.93 -16.08
C ASN A 6 11.95 3.76 -15.14
N LEU A 7 12.14 3.92 -13.81
CA LEU A 7 11.83 2.86 -12.86
C LEU A 7 10.35 2.92 -12.45
N VAL A 8 9.65 1.79 -12.60
CA VAL A 8 8.27 1.64 -12.13
C VAL A 8 8.27 1.69 -10.60
N ARG A 9 7.55 2.64 -10.01
CA ARG A 9 7.42 2.82 -8.56
C ARG A 9 6.23 2.01 -8.06
N ILE A 10 6.51 0.97 -7.28
CA ILE A 10 5.49 0.09 -6.72
C ILE A 10 5.30 0.44 -5.25
N ALA A 11 4.08 0.82 -4.84
CA ALA A 11 3.74 1.03 -3.43
C ALA A 11 3.53 -0.30 -2.71
N GLN A 12 4.21 -0.53 -1.60
CA GLN A 12 3.93 -1.66 -0.71
C GLN A 12 2.85 -1.31 0.32
N LEU A 13 1.71 -2.00 0.24
CA LEU A 13 0.64 -1.95 1.23
C LEU A 13 0.56 -3.30 1.95
N SER A 14 1.17 -3.39 3.14
CA SER A 14 1.23 -4.64 3.92
C SER A 14 0.72 -4.52 5.36
N CYS A 15 0.33 -5.66 5.95
CA CYS A 15 0.13 -5.78 7.41
C CYS A 15 1.49 -5.68 8.13
N GLY A 16 2.01 -4.47 8.26
CA GLY A 16 3.30 -4.16 8.88
C GLY A 16 4.19 -3.27 8.00
N ALA A 17 5.27 -2.74 8.59
CA ALA A 17 6.25 -1.90 7.90
C ALA A 17 6.94 -2.65 6.74
N GLU A 18 7.18 -3.96 6.90
CA GLU A 18 7.73 -4.88 5.90
C GLU A 18 6.99 -6.22 5.99
N TYR A 19 6.99 -7.00 4.90
CA TYR A 19 6.46 -8.36 4.93
C TYR A 19 7.59 -9.32 5.34
N SER A 20 7.83 -9.36 6.67
CA SER A 20 8.99 -10.01 7.28
C SER A 20 9.05 -11.52 6.95
N GLY A 21 10.22 -11.96 6.50
CA GLY A 21 10.49 -13.34 6.08
C GLY A 21 10.64 -13.54 4.57
N ILE A 22 10.07 -12.66 3.73
CA ILE A 22 10.22 -12.72 2.26
C ILE A 22 10.50 -11.38 1.58
N GLN A 23 10.79 -10.32 2.34
CA GLN A 23 10.98 -8.97 1.79
C GLN A 23 12.13 -8.93 0.75
N LYS A 24 13.21 -9.70 0.98
CA LYS A 24 14.35 -9.76 0.04
C LYS A 24 13.95 -10.36 -1.30
N GLU A 25 13.07 -11.36 -1.28
CA GLU A 25 12.53 -12.05 -2.45
C GLU A 25 11.60 -11.11 -3.22
N ILE A 26 10.76 -10.36 -2.52
CA ILE A 26 9.92 -9.31 -3.11
C ILE A 26 10.81 -8.27 -3.80
N ASP A 27 11.81 -7.72 -3.11
CA ASP A 27 12.71 -6.72 -3.66
C ASP A 27 13.51 -7.26 -4.86
N SER A 28 13.90 -8.54 -4.83
CA SER A 28 14.57 -9.20 -5.95
C SER A 28 13.67 -9.30 -7.18
N ALA A 29 12.41 -9.74 -7.00
CA ALA A 29 11.44 -9.83 -8.09
C ALA A 29 11.13 -8.46 -8.71
N VAL A 30 11.01 -7.42 -7.87
CA VAL A 30 10.78 -6.03 -8.29
C VAL A 30 11.95 -5.50 -9.12
N LYS A 31 13.20 -5.79 -8.74
CA LYS A 31 14.38 -5.41 -9.52
C LYS A 31 14.45 -6.10 -10.88
N GLN A 32 13.98 -7.34 -10.99
CA GLN A 32 13.96 -8.08 -12.27
C GLN A 32 13.04 -7.44 -13.31
N VAL A 33 12.02 -6.69 -12.88
CA VAL A 33 11.07 -5.99 -13.75
C VAL A 33 11.38 -4.49 -13.89
N ASN A 34 12.61 -4.07 -13.57
CA ASN A 34 13.04 -2.66 -13.63
C ASN A 34 12.13 -1.72 -12.79
N ALA A 35 11.75 -2.19 -11.61
CA ALA A 35 10.91 -1.47 -10.67
C ALA A 35 11.62 -1.24 -9.33
N VAL A 36 11.04 -0.39 -8.49
CA VAL A 36 11.48 -0.15 -7.12
C VAL A 36 10.28 -0.19 -6.17
N MET A 37 10.46 -0.83 -5.02
CA MET A 37 9.46 -0.85 -3.97
C MET A 37 9.60 0.43 -3.13
N ILE A 38 8.47 1.11 -2.89
CA ILE A 38 8.42 2.27 -2.01
C ILE A 38 7.37 2.07 -0.93
N PHE A 39 7.60 2.70 0.22
CA PHE A 39 6.65 2.76 1.31
C PHE A 39 6.05 4.16 1.33
N PRO A 40 4.76 4.34 1.00
CA PRO A 40 4.13 5.65 1.01
C PRO A 40 4.25 6.29 2.39
N GLU A 41 4.68 7.55 2.43
CA GLU A 41 4.62 8.38 3.63
C GLU A 41 3.16 8.72 3.96
N VAL A 42 2.89 8.86 5.26
CA VAL A 42 1.56 9.15 5.79
C VAL A 42 1.67 10.16 6.92
N ASP A 43 0.65 10.99 7.06
CA ASP A 43 0.50 11.87 8.22
C ASP A 43 -0.13 11.09 9.38
N ILE A 44 0.26 11.41 10.61
CA ILE A 44 -0.33 10.79 11.81
C ILE A 44 -1.84 11.05 11.87
N SER A 45 -2.28 12.25 11.49
CA SER A 45 -3.70 12.60 11.41
C SER A 45 -4.49 11.76 10.42
N ASP A 46 -3.84 11.27 9.34
CA ASP A 46 -4.49 10.37 8.39
C ASP A 46 -4.73 8.99 9.01
N ILE A 47 -3.84 8.51 9.89
CA ILE A 47 -4.01 7.23 10.59
C ILE A 47 -5.21 7.28 11.55
N ASP A 48 -5.40 8.42 12.23
CA ASP A 48 -6.48 8.59 13.20
C ASP A 48 -7.86 8.72 12.52
N ALA A 49 -7.93 9.36 11.35
CA ALA A 49 -9.17 9.58 10.63
C ALA A 49 -9.58 8.44 9.69
N ILE A 50 -8.67 7.49 9.41
CA ILE A 50 -8.87 6.51 8.32
C ILE A 50 -10.04 5.57 8.55
N GLU A 51 -10.33 5.22 9.81
CA GLU A 51 -11.40 4.28 10.16
C GLU A 51 -12.79 4.88 9.88
N GLU A 52 -12.93 6.19 10.08
CA GLU A 52 -14.16 6.92 9.78
C GLU A 52 -14.34 7.04 8.26
N GLU A 53 -13.25 7.31 7.53
CA GLU A 53 -13.25 7.45 6.08
C GLU A 53 -13.58 6.12 5.37
N PHE A 54 -13.00 5.01 5.83
CA PHE A 54 -13.28 3.67 5.29
C PHE A 54 -14.57 3.06 5.84
N GLY A 55 -15.16 3.63 6.90
CA GLY A 55 -16.29 3.03 7.62
C GLY A 55 -15.96 1.67 8.24
N LEU A 56 -14.67 1.37 8.45
CA LEU A 56 -14.16 0.09 8.92
C LEU A 56 -13.22 0.32 10.11
N LYS A 57 -13.60 -0.21 11.27
CA LYS A 57 -12.78 -0.19 12.47
C LYS A 57 -11.89 -1.42 12.54
N VAL A 58 -10.62 -1.22 12.84
CA VAL A 58 -9.63 -2.29 12.97
C VAL A 58 -8.85 -2.15 14.27
N ALA A 59 -8.58 -3.28 14.93
CA ALA A 59 -7.79 -3.31 16.16
C ALA A 59 -6.29 -3.14 15.86
N SER A 60 -5.83 -3.62 14.71
CA SER A 60 -4.42 -3.61 14.34
C SER A 60 -3.93 -2.22 13.88
N PRO A 61 -2.92 -1.62 14.54
CA PRO A 61 -2.29 -0.38 14.09
C PRO A 61 -1.68 -0.49 12.69
N ASP A 62 -1.14 -1.66 12.35
CA ASP A 62 -0.53 -1.91 11.03
C ASP A 62 -1.58 -1.89 9.91
N LEU A 63 -2.80 -2.36 10.18
CA LEU A 63 -3.91 -2.27 9.23
C LEU A 63 -4.38 -0.82 9.08
N LYS A 64 -4.37 -0.02 10.15
CA LYS A 64 -4.63 1.44 10.04
C LYS A 64 -3.59 2.12 9.18
N LEU A 65 -2.30 1.80 9.39
CA LEU A 65 -1.21 2.31 8.58
C LEU A 65 -1.36 1.93 7.10
N MET A 66 -1.74 0.67 6.82
CA MET A 66 -2.00 0.19 5.46
C MET A 66 -3.11 1.00 4.77
N MET A 67 -4.22 1.27 5.47
CA MET A 67 -5.32 2.08 4.94
C MET A 67 -4.89 3.54 4.73
N ALA A 68 -4.12 4.13 5.66
CA ALA A 68 -3.60 5.48 5.52
C ALA A 68 -2.63 5.62 4.34
N ARG A 69 -1.81 4.60 4.07
CA ARG A 69 -0.94 4.56 2.88
C ARG A 69 -1.74 4.47 1.58
N ALA A 70 -2.86 3.74 1.59
CA ALA A 70 -3.77 3.75 0.44
C ALA A 70 -4.35 5.16 0.20
N LYS A 71 -4.72 5.87 1.26
CA LYS A 71 -5.15 7.27 1.20
C LYS A 71 -4.09 8.20 0.64
N SER A 72 -2.82 8.10 1.05
CA SER A 72 -1.77 8.99 0.53
C SER A 72 -1.53 8.81 -0.98
N ILE A 73 -1.74 7.61 -1.51
CA ILE A 73 -1.72 7.33 -2.95
C ILE A 73 -2.95 7.95 -3.63
N VAL A 74 -4.15 7.67 -3.13
CA VAL A 74 -5.44 8.09 -3.73
C VAL A 74 -5.65 9.60 -3.66
N THR A 75 -5.05 10.28 -2.68
CA THR A 75 -5.07 11.75 -2.56
C THR A 75 -3.98 12.43 -3.40
N GLY A 76 -3.07 11.66 -4.01
CA GLY A 76 -1.97 12.19 -4.81
C GLY A 76 -0.81 12.77 -3.99
N LYS A 77 -0.76 12.54 -2.67
CA LYS A 77 0.40 12.90 -1.85
C LYS A 77 1.64 12.11 -2.26
N VAL A 78 1.45 10.85 -2.66
CA VAL A 78 2.51 9.97 -3.13
C VAL A 78 2.15 9.45 -4.53
N HIS A 79 3.04 9.69 -5.50
CA HIS A 79 2.89 9.18 -6.86
C HIS A 79 3.60 7.83 -7.03
N VAL A 80 2.85 6.87 -7.56
CA VAL A 80 3.27 5.49 -7.84
C VAL A 80 2.61 4.99 -9.12
N ASP A 81 3.23 3.99 -9.75
CA ASP A 81 2.79 3.38 -11.01
C ASP A 81 2.02 2.07 -10.78
N ALA A 82 2.32 1.36 -9.68
CA ALA A 82 1.63 0.14 -9.28
C ALA A 82 1.47 0.06 -7.76
N VAL A 83 0.55 -0.79 -7.30
CA VAL A 83 0.36 -1.09 -5.88
C VAL A 83 0.49 -2.59 -5.64
N PHE A 84 1.31 -2.96 -4.67
CA PHE A 84 1.46 -4.33 -4.19
C PHE A 84 0.79 -4.48 -2.81
N VAL A 85 -0.29 -5.25 -2.77
CA VAL A 85 -1.11 -5.44 -1.56
C VAL A 85 -0.84 -6.83 -0.94
N ALA A 86 -0.17 -6.87 0.21
CA ALA A 86 0.27 -8.11 0.87
C ALA A 86 -0.22 -8.18 2.33
N THR A 87 -1.16 -9.09 2.59
CA THR A 87 -1.70 -9.28 3.94
C THR A 87 -1.53 -10.73 4.38
N CYS A 88 -1.47 -10.90 5.69
CA CYS A 88 -1.32 -12.18 6.34
C CYS A 88 -2.57 -13.06 6.09
N PHE A 89 -2.40 -14.21 5.42
CA PHE A 89 -3.50 -15.01 4.85
C PHE A 89 -4.51 -15.56 5.87
N ARG A 90 -4.12 -15.67 7.15
CA ARG A 90 -4.97 -16.20 8.23
C ARG A 90 -5.77 -15.12 8.96
N CYS A 91 -5.52 -13.84 8.70
CA CYS A 91 -6.18 -12.76 9.41
C CYS A 91 -7.46 -12.36 8.68
N ALA A 92 -8.63 -12.65 9.28
CA ALA A 92 -9.93 -12.28 8.73
C ALA A 92 -10.08 -10.75 8.59
N GLU A 93 -9.61 -10.00 9.58
CA GLU A 93 -9.59 -8.54 9.56
C GLU A 93 -8.74 -8.02 8.38
N ALA A 94 -7.55 -8.57 8.18
CA ALA A 94 -6.68 -8.19 7.07
C ALA A 94 -7.28 -8.58 5.69
N ALA A 95 -8.07 -9.66 5.62
CA ALA A 95 -8.76 -10.04 4.39
C ALA A 95 -9.85 -9.01 4.01
N ILE A 96 -10.59 -8.49 5.00
CA ILE A 96 -11.58 -7.42 4.79
C ILE A 96 -10.87 -6.14 4.37
N VAL A 97 -9.85 -5.71 5.12
CA VAL A 97 -9.05 -4.50 4.81
C VAL A 97 -8.43 -4.59 3.41
N ARG A 98 -7.89 -5.75 3.01
CA ARG A 98 -7.36 -5.96 1.66
C ARG A 98 -8.43 -5.73 0.58
N SER A 99 -9.66 -6.18 0.81
CA SER A 99 -10.77 -5.97 -0.12
C SER A 99 -11.11 -4.47 -0.23
N GLU A 100 -11.28 -3.81 0.91
CA GLU A 100 -11.64 -2.38 0.95
C GLU A 100 -10.53 -1.49 0.39
N VAL A 101 -9.26 -1.75 0.70
CA VAL A 101 -8.12 -1.00 0.15
C VAL A 101 -8.06 -1.13 -1.37
N ARG A 102 -8.28 -2.33 -1.91
CA ARG A 102 -8.32 -2.53 -3.38
C ARG A 102 -9.46 -1.75 -4.01
N ARG A 103 -10.65 -1.79 -3.41
CA ARG A 103 -11.81 -1.00 -3.85
C ARG A 103 -11.49 0.49 -3.81
N TYR A 104 -10.97 0.98 -2.70
CA TYR A 104 -10.65 2.39 -2.47
C TYR A 104 -9.63 2.94 -3.48
N ILE A 105 -8.62 2.15 -3.85
CA ILE A 105 -7.64 2.54 -4.89
C ILE A 105 -8.27 2.56 -6.28
N ASN A 106 -9.10 1.57 -6.62
CA ASN A 106 -9.72 1.44 -7.95
C ASN A 106 -10.87 2.43 -8.20
N GLU A 107 -11.50 2.97 -7.15
CA GLU A 107 -12.58 3.96 -7.27
C GLU A 107 -12.09 5.33 -7.77
N LYS A 108 -10.77 5.59 -7.84
CA LYS A 108 -10.20 6.77 -8.51
C LYS A 108 -9.47 6.43 -9.81
N PRO A 109 -9.58 7.24 -10.89
CA PRO A 109 -9.34 6.82 -12.27
C PRO A 109 -7.86 6.66 -12.69
N ALA A 110 -6.92 6.51 -11.76
CA ALA A 110 -5.48 6.63 -12.05
C ALA A 110 -4.69 5.31 -12.04
N PHE A 111 -5.30 4.17 -11.70
CA PHE A 111 -4.57 2.91 -11.50
C PHE A 111 -5.12 1.75 -12.37
N PRO A 112 -4.27 1.07 -13.17
CA PRO A 112 -4.63 -0.23 -13.73
C PRO A 112 -4.56 -1.30 -12.63
N SER A 113 -5.65 -2.06 -12.49
CA SER A 113 -5.77 -3.25 -11.65
C SER A 113 -5.15 -4.49 -12.31
#